data_AF-A0A956WVU7-F1
#
_entry.id   AF-A0A956WVU7-F1
#
_cell.length_a   1.000
_cell.length_b   1.000
_cell.length_c   1.000
_cell.angle_alpha   90.00
_cell.angle_beta   90.00
_cell.angle_gamma   90.00
#
_symmetry.space_group_name_H-M   'P 1'
#
loop_
_entity.id
_entity.type
_entity.pdbx_description
1 polymer ?
#
loop_
_entity_poly.entity_id
_entity_poly.type
_entity_poly.pdbx_seq_one_letter_code
_entity_poly.pdbx_strand_id
1 'polypeptide(L)'
;MRNNTLLKITIGILAVLGIALATSIVGFRELNRLSEREANFAGRSIENGAKLFETNCIGCHGVQGQGIPGVAPALNSANFFDGRLQEVGYAGTLQSYIELTIASGRPVGSGNYSAVMPTWGEEYGGPLRPDQVRDLADFILNWEATAVGGGEATPTEEVVIDPNADPVEIGMAVYAANGCAGCHGEPGGAGIIGPNLGGIATRAGTEVAGLSAEEYIHQSIVDPNAFIVPECPTGPCSPNLMPQTFGSTLSEAELNGLIQYLLTLQ
;
A
#
# COMPACT_ATOMS: atom_id res chain seq x y z
N MET A 1 -39.82 -61.25 43.33
CA MET A 1 -38.88 -60.25 42.76
C MET A 1 -39.44 -59.81 41.41
N ARG A 2 -40.11 -58.66 41.32
CA ARG A 2 -40.67 -58.16 40.05
C ARG A 2 -39.52 -57.80 39.11
N ASN A 3 -39.51 -58.41 37.94
CA ASN A 3 -38.41 -58.32 36.98
C ASN A 3 -38.36 -56.90 36.40
N ASN A 4 -37.39 -56.08 36.83
CA ASN A 4 -37.19 -54.68 36.42
C ASN A 4 -36.61 -54.53 35.00
N THR A 5 -36.60 -55.59 34.21
CA THR A 5 -36.02 -55.63 32.85
C THR A 5 -36.67 -54.62 31.92
N LEU A 6 -38.01 -54.47 31.98
CA LEU A 6 -38.73 -53.48 31.18
C LEU A 6 -38.31 -52.04 31.52
N LEU A 7 -38.12 -51.72 32.80
CA LEU A 7 -37.65 -50.40 33.25
C LEU A 7 -36.22 -50.10 32.77
N LYS A 8 -35.34 -51.11 32.79
CA LYS A 8 -33.96 -50.96 32.28
C LYS A 8 -33.92 -50.73 30.78
N ILE A 9 -34.76 -51.45 30.01
CA ILE A 9 -34.88 -51.29 28.56
C ILE A 9 -35.44 -49.92 28.21
N THR A 10 -36.50 -49.45 28.90
CA THR A 10 -37.08 -48.13 28.63
C THR A 10 -36.10 -46.99 28.92
N ILE A 11 -35.34 -47.06 30.00
CA ILE A 11 -34.29 -46.07 30.30
C ILE A 11 -33.21 -46.06 29.21
N GLY A 12 -32.78 -47.24 28.75
CA GLY A 12 -31.80 -47.35 27.66
C GLY A 12 -32.30 -46.75 26.35
N ILE A 13 -33.54 -47.03 25.97
CA ILE A 13 -34.16 -46.47 24.74
C ILE A 13 -34.28 -44.95 24.87
N LEU A 14 -34.74 -44.43 26.01
CA LEU A 14 -34.86 -42.98 26.22
C LEU A 14 -33.50 -42.28 26.21
N ALA A 15 -32.45 -42.91 26.75
CA ALA A 15 -31.10 -42.36 26.69
C ALA A 15 -30.58 -42.30 25.24
N VAL A 16 -30.77 -43.36 24.45
CA VAL A 16 -30.37 -43.38 23.04
C VAL A 16 -31.16 -42.35 22.23
N LEU A 17 -32.48 -42.27 22.42
CA LEU A 17 -33.31 -41.26 21.76
C LEU A 17 -32.93 -39.84 22.19
N GLY A 18 -32.60 -39.62 23.46
CA GLY A 18 -32.13 -38.34 23.97
C GLY A 18 -30.79 -37.93 23.35
N ILE A 19 -29.84 -38.86 23.22
CA ILE A 19 -28.57 -38.61 22.54
C ILE A 19 -28.81 -38.34 21.05
N ALA A 20 -29.62 -39.15 20.37
CA ALA A 20 -29.95 -38.97 18.96
C ALA A 20 -30.62 -37.60 18.70
N LEU A 21 -31.53 -37.18 19.58
CA LEU A 21 -32.15 -35.86 19.53
C LEU A 21 -31.12 -34.74 19.75
N ALA A 22 -30.24 -34.87 20.75
CA ALA A 22 -29.20 -33.89 21.03
C ALA A 22 -28.22 -33.75 19.85
N THR A 23 -27.75 -34.86 19.26
CA THR A 23 -26.87 -34.84 18.08
C THR A 23 -27.58 -34.27 16.85
N SER A 24 -28.88 -34.53 16.70
CA SER A 24 -29.67 -33.96 15.59
C SER A 24 -29.80 -32.45 15.76
N ILE A 25 -30.11 -31.98 16.97
CA ILE A 25 -30.19 -30.54 17.29
C ILE A 25 -28.83 -29.86 17.06
N VAL A 26 -27.73 -30.47 17.49
CA VAL A 26 -26.38 -29.98 17.22
C VAL A 26 -26.14 -29.94 15.72
N GLY A 27 -26.40 -31.03 14.98
CA GLY A 27 -26.19 -31.11 13.54
C GLY A 27 -26.93 -30.01 12.76
N PHE A 28 -28.19 -29.74 13.10
CA PHE A 28 -28.97 -28.68 12.46
C PHE A 28 -28.50 -27.26 12.85
N ARG A 29 -28.09 -27.04 14.11
CA ARG A 29 -27.58 -25.73 14.56
C ARG A 29 -26.15 -25.45 14.11
N GLU A 30 -25.37 -26.51 13.89
CA GLU A 30 -23.97 -26.43 13.54
C GLU A 30 -23.78 -25.69 12.21
N LEU A 31 -24.65 -25.90 11.23
CA LEU A 31 -24.58 -25.19 9.94
C LEU A 31 -24.66 -23.67 10.11
N ASN A 32 -25.61 -23.19 10.92
CA ASN A 32 -25.73 -21.75 11.21
C ASN A 32 -24.55 -21.25 12.06
N ARG A 33 -24.08 -22.06 13.01
CA ARG A 33 -22.92 -21.71 13.83
C ARG A 33 -21.63 -21.61 13.01
N LEU A 34 -21.48 -22.45 11.99
CA LEU A 34 -20.32 -22.44 11.09
C LEU A 34 -20.36 -21.20 10.20
N SER A 35 -21.51 -20.85 9.62
CA SER A 35 -21.64 -19.63 8.79
C SER A 35 -21.37 -18.36 9.60
N GLU A 36 -21.88 -18.26 10.82
CA GLU A 36 -21.57 -17.14 11.72
C GLU A 36 -20.07 -17.08 12.05
N ARG A 37 -19.41 -18.22 12.25
CA ARG A 37 -17.97 -18.24 12.54
C ARG A 37 -17.12 -17.85 11.34
N GLU A 38 -17.54 -18.25 10.14
CA GLU A 38 -16.90 -17.87 8.89
C GLU A 38 -17.01 -16.36 8.66
N ALA A 39 -18.20 -15.77 8.84
CA ALA A 39 -18.39 -14.32 8.76
C ALA A 39 -17.54 -13.56 9.79
N ASN A 40 -17.50 -14.05 11.04
CA ASN A 40 -16.64 -13.48 12.08
C ASN A 40 -15.15 -13.63 11.77
N PHE A 41 -14.75 -14.69 11.07
CA PHE A 41 -13.37 -14.89 10.64
C PHE A 41 -12.99 -13.91 9.54
N ALA A 42 -13.85 -13.75 8.52
CA ALA A 42 -13.67 -12.77 7.47
C ALA A 42 -13.59 -11.33 8.03
N GLY A 43 -14.46 -10.97 8.98
CA GLY A 43 -14.40 -9.67 9.64
C GLY A 43 -13.06 -9.42 10.35
N ARG A 44 -12.53 -10.41 11.08
CA ARG A 44 -11.21 -10.30 11.72
C ARG A 44 -10.06 -10.18 10.73
N SER A 45 -10.14 -10.90 9.61
CA SER A 45 -9.17 -10.80 8.51
C SER A 45 -9.08 -9.35 8.00
N ILE A 46 -10.24 -8.74 7.70
CA ILE A 46 -10.34 -7.34 7.26
C ILE A 46 -9.80 -6.38 8.32
N GLU A 47 -10.14 -6.56 9.60
CA GLU A 47 -9.66 -5.70 10.70
C GLU A 47 -8.13 -5.79 10.89
N ASN A 48 -7.55 -6.98 10.75
CA ASN A 48 -6.11 -7.16 10.80
C ASN A 48 -5.43 -6.52 9.57
N GLY A 49 -6.02 -6.73 8.39
CA GLY A 49 -5.57 -6.12 7.14
C GLY A 49 -5.55 -4.60 7.22
N ALA A 50 -6.58 -3.98 7.81
CA ALA A 50 -6.64 -2.54 8.01
C ALA A 50 -5.45 -2.01 8.83
N LYS A 51 -5.09 -2.69 9.93
CA LYS A 51 -3.95 -2.30 10.79
C LYS A 51 -2.61 -2.45 10.05
N LEU A 52 -2.47 -3.53 9.28
CA LEU A 52 -1.28 -3.75 8.46
C LEU A 52 -1.19 -2.71 7.36
N PHE A 53 -2.30 -2.38 6.71
CA PHE A 53 -2.37 -1.38 5.66
C PHE A 53 -2.01 0.01 6.21
N GLU A 54 -2.54 0.35 7.39
CA GLU A 54 -2.25 1.61 8.08
C GLU A 54 -0.76 1.81 8.31
N THR A 55 -0.09 0.75 8.76
CA THR A 55 1.33 0.80 9.13
C THR A 55 2.24 0.77 7.90
N ASN A 56 1.88 0.05 6.84
CA ASN A 56 2.83 -0.32 5.78
C ASN A 56 2.47 0.22 4.38
N CYS A 57 1.20 0.52 4.12
CA CYS A 57 0.70 0.76 2.76
C CYS A 57 0.21 2.19 2.54
N ILE A 58 -0.30 2.86 3.57
CA ILE A 58 -0.84 4.24 3.48
C ILE A 58 0.17 5.22 2.91
N GLY A 59 1.47 5.03 3.19
CA GLY A 59 2.51 5.95 2.73
C GLY A 59 2.49 6.16 1.21
N CYS A 60 2.22 5.11 0.44
CA CYS A 60 2.13 5.22 -1.02
C CYS A 60 0.68 5.17 -1.52
N HIS A 61 -0.14 4.27 -0.98
CA HIS A 61 -1.49 4.02 -1.50
C HIS A 61 -2.56 4.94 -0.88
N GLY A 62 -2.20 5.78 0.09
CA GLY A 62 -3.11 6.70 0.76
C GLY A 62 -4.05 6.03 1.77
N VAL A 63 -4.61 6.82 2.69
CA VAL A 63 -5.41 6.33 3.83
C VAL A 63 -6.63 5.50 3.42
N GLN A 64 -7.25 5.86 2.30
CA GLN A 64 -8.43 5.17 1.77
C GLN A 64 -8.10 4.37 0.50
N GLY A 65 -6.81 4.09 0.22
CA GLY A 65 -6.41 3.40 -1.00
C GLY A 65 -6.56 4.28 -2.27
N GLN A 66 -6.66 5.60 -2.14
CA GLN A 66 -6.83 6.50 -3.28
C GLN A 66 -5.60 6.64 -4.18
N GLY A 67 -4.46 6.11 -3.77
CA GLY A 67 -3.20 6.22 -4.50
C GLY A 67 -2.64 7.64 -4.54
N ILE A 68 -1.49 7.77 -5.20
CA ILE A 68 -0.83 9.05 -5.47
C ILE A 68 -0.42 9.01 -6.95
N PRO A 69 -0.90 9.93 -7.80
CA PRO A 69 -0.54 9.98 -9.21
C PRO A 69 0.98 9.92 -9.42
N GLY A 70 1.44 9.11 -10.38
CA GLY A 70 2.87 8.91 -10.66
C GLY A 70 3.60 7.98 -9.69
N VAL A 71 3.10 7.79 -8.47
CA VAL A 71 3.76 7.03 -7.40
C VAL A 71 3.11 5.67 -7.21
N ALA A 72 1.83 5.61 -6.84
CA ALA A 72 1.13 4.36 -6.57
C ALA A 72 -0.33 4.41 -7.04
N PRO A 73 -0.86 3.30 -7.57
CA PRO A 73 -2.22 3.25 -8.08
C PRO A 73 -3.26 3.37 -6.98
N ALA A 74 -4.44 3.88 -7.37
CA ALA A 74 -5.66 3.84 -6.58
C ALA A 74 -6.18 2.40 -6.48
N LEU A 75 -6.15 1.85 -5.27
CA LEU A 75 -6.67 0.52 -4.92
C LEU A 75 -8.19 0.52 -4.64
N ASN A 76 -8.78 1.69 -4.43
CA ASN A 76 -10.22 1.86 -4.18
C ASN A 76 -11.02 2.34 -5.42
N SER A 77 -10.42 2.26 -6.61
CA SER A 77 -11.04 2.68 -7.87
C SER A 77 -11.95 1.60 -8.43
N ALA A 78 -13.10 1.96 -9.03
CA ALA A 78 -13.98 1.01 -9.70
C ALA A 78 -13.25 0.15 -10.76
N ASN A 79 -12.36 0.76 -11.55
CA ASN A 79 -11.57 0.04 -12.56
C ASN A 79 -10.66 -1.05 -11.94
N PHE A 80 -10.15 -0.82 -10.71
CA PHE A 80 -9.37 -1.83 -10.00
C PHE A 80 -10.15 -3.14 -9.80
N PHE A 81 -11.45 -3.04 -9.53
CA PHE A 81 -12.33 -4.19 -9.31
C PHE A 81 -12.86 -4.79 -10.61
N ASP A 82 -13.24 -3.94 -11.57
CA ASP A 82 -14.00 -4.37 -12.75
C ASP A 82 -13.14 -4.68 -13.99
N GLY A 83 -12.01 -4.00 -14.16
CA GLY A 83 -11.23 -4.03 -15.42
C GLY A 83 -9.76 -4.45 -15.27
N ARG A 84 -9.21 -4.38 -14.05
CA ARG A 84 -7.77 -4.50 -13.85
C ARG A 84 -7.17 -5.81 -14.34
N LEU A 85 -7.84 -6.93 -14.09
CA LEU A 85 -7.31 -8.24 -14.45
C LEU A 85 -7.20 -8.41 -15.96
N GLN A 86 -8.15 -7.85 -16.71
CA GLN A 86 -8.18 -7.86 -18.17
C GLN A 86 -7.05 -6.99 -18.73
N GLU A 87 -6.82 -5.81 -18.17
CA GLU A 87 -5.73 -4.91 -18.58
C GLU A 87 -4.36 -5.56 -18.47
N VAL A 88 -4.10 -6.25 -17.35
CA VAL A 88 -2.80 -6.90 -17.11
C VAL A 88 -2.72 -8.31 -17.69
N GLY A 89 -3.79 -8.80 -18.31
CA GLY A 89 -3.87 -10.16 -18.85
C GLY A 89 -3.70 -11.25 -17.78
N TYR A 90 -4.12 -10.98 -16.54
CA TYR A 90 -3.97 -11.91 -15.43
C TYR A 90 -5.12 -12.92 -15.40
N ALA A 91 -4.79 -14.22 -15.47
CA ALA A 91 -5.76 -15.29 -15.62
C ALA A 91 -6.40 -15.78 -14.30
N GLY A 92 -5.90 -15.32 -13.15
CA GLY A 92 -6.39 -15.72 -11.83
C GLY A 92 -7.54 -14.85 -11.31
N THR A 93 -7.79 -14.90 -10.00
CA THR A 93 -8.77 -14.04 -9.31
C THR A 93 -8.14 -12.74 -8.86
N LEU A 94 -8.98 -11.72 -8.59
CA LEU A 94 -8.51 -10.45 -8.03
C LEU A 94 -7.79 -10.64 -6.70
N GLN A 95 -8.31 -11.53 -5.84
CA GLN A 95 -7.62 -11.98 -4.62
C GLN A 95 -6.18 -12.44 -4.92
N SER A 96 -6.02 -13.41 -5.83
CA SER A 96 -4.69 -13.98 -6.11
C SER A 96 -3.76 -12.96 -6.75
N TYR A 97 -4.30 -12.03 -7.55
CA TYR A 97 -3.53 -10.93 -8.10
C TYR A 97 -3.01 -9.99 -7.00
N ILE A 98 -3.87 -9.64 -6.04
CA ILE A 98 -3.50 -8.78 -4.89
C ILE A 98 -2.48 -9.49 -4.01
N GLU A 99 -2.74 -10.73 -3.60
CA GLU A 99 -1.84 -11.52 -2.76
C GLU A 99 -0.46 -11.66 -3.43
N LEU A 100 -0.40 -11.99 -4.72
CA LEU A 100 0.87 -12.12 -5.45
C LEU A 100 1.60 -10.76 -5.56
N THR A 101 0.87 -9.68 -5.84
CA THR A 101 1.44 -8.33 -5.95
C THR A 101 2.04 -7.87 -4.62
N ILE A 102 1.36 -8.12 -3.51
CA ILE A 102 1.86 -7.80 -2.16
C ILE A 102 3.03 -8.70 -1.80
N ALA A 103 2.87 -10.02 -1.94
CA ALA A 103 3.86 -11.00 -1.52
C ALA A 103 5.18 -10.80 -2.26
N SER A 104 5.14 -10.72 -3.58
CA SER A 104 6.35 -10.58 -4.40
C SER A 104 6.85 -9.14 -4.53
N GLY A 105 5.99 -8.16 -4.28
CA GLY A 105 6.25 -6.76 -4.61
C GLY A 105 6.25 -6.52 -6.11
N ARG A 106 6.68 -5.33 -6.51
CA ARG A 106 6.81 -4.92 -7.90
C ARG A 106 8.14 -4.19 -8.11
N PRO A 107 9.23 -4.94 -8.41
CA PRO A 107 10.60 -4.43 -8.42
C PRO A 107 10.90 -3.48 -9.59
N VAL A 108 9.95 -3.28 -10.50
CA VAL A 108 10.03 -2.32 -11.60
C VAL A 108 8.77 -1.46 -11.60
N GLY A 109 8.95 -0.17 -11.85
CA GLY A 109 7.84 0.72 -12.17
C GLY A 109 7.04 0.17 -13.36
N SER A 110 5.74 0.46 -13.40
CA SER A 110 4.83 -0.06 -14.42
C SER A 110 3.89 1.01 -14.92
N GLY A 111 3.84 1.18 -16.23
CA GLY A 111 2.94 2.13 -16.87
C GLY A 111 3.20 3.53 -16.30
N ASN A 112 2.16 4.13 -15.71
CA ASN A 112 2.21 5.49 -15.16
C ASN A 112 2.75 5.57 -13.72
N TYR A 113 3.25 4.46 -13.14
CA TYR A 113 3.73 4.41 -11.77
C TYR A 113 5.22 4.08 -11.74
N SER A 114 6.04 5.04 -11.29
CA SER A 114 7.50 4.91 -11.27
C SER A 114 8.03 4.29 -9.99
N ALA A 115 7.25 4.32 -8.89
CA ALA A 115 7.68 3.78 -7.61
C ALA A 115 7.68 2.24 -7.60
N VAL A 116 8.73 1.69 -7.00
CA VAL A 116 8.88 0.26 -6.75
C VAL A 116 8.02 -0.10 -5.54
N MET A 117 7.13 -1.09 -5.70
CA MET A 117 6.45 -1.68 -4.55
C MET A 117 7.41 -2.71 -3.91
N PRO A 118 7.82 -2.55 -2.64
CA PRO A 118 8.71 -3.51 -1.99
C PRO A 118 8.08 -4.90 -1.91
N THR A 119 8.93 -5.91 -1.74
CA THR A 119 8.52 -7.28 -1.45
C THR A 119 8.06 -7.39 0.01
N TRP A 120 6.84 -7.86 0.25
CA TRP A 120 6.29 -7.96 1.61
C TRP A 120 6.18 -9.39 2.12
N GLY A 121 6.01 -10.40 1.26
CA GLY A 121 5.81 -11.78 1.68
C GLY A 121 7.10 -12.45 2.15
N GLU A 122 7.05 -13.15 3.28
CA GLU A 122 8.17 -13.93 3.83
C GLU A 122 8.71 -14.95 2.82
N GLU A 123 7.84 -15.55 2.00
CA GLU A 123 8.24 -16.48 0.94
C GLU A 123 9.13 -15.84 -0.14
N TYR A 124 9.11 -14.51 -0.25
CA TYR A 124 9.95 -13.73 -1.16
C TYR A 124 10.99 -12.88 -0.42
N GLY A 125 11.13 -13.02 0.91
CA GLY A 125 12.11 -12.32 1.74
C GLY A 125 11.61 -11.05 2.41
N GLY A 126 10.31 -10.77 2.37
CA GLY A 126 9.66 -9.68 3.11
C GLY A 126 9.27 -10.07 4.55
N PRO A 127 8.68 -9.14 5.33
CA PRO A 127 8.39 -9.33 6.75
C PRO A 127 6.99 -9.91 7.07
N LEU A 128 6.12 -10.11 6.07
CA LEU A 128 4.72 -10.51 6.28
C LEU A 128 4.52 -12.00 5.98
N ARG A 129 3.90 -12.69 6.92
CA ARG A 129 3.48 -14.08 6.73
C ARG A 129 2.35 -14.22 5.70
N PRO A 130 2.13 -15.41 5.12
CA PRO A 130 1.04 -15.63 4.16
C PRO A 130 -0.37 -15.28 4.69
N ASP A 131 -0.64 -15.50 5.99
CA ASP A 131 -1.91 -15.09 6.62
C ASP A 131 -2.07 -13.57 6.64
N GLN A 132 -0.99 -12.83 6.89
CA GLN A 132 -1.00 -11.36 6.91
C GLN A 132 -1.16 -10.75 5.51
N VAL A 133 -0.56 -11.36 4.49
CA VAL A 133 -0.76 -10.98 3.09
C VAL A 133 -2.22 -11.18 2.69
N ARG A 134 -2.83 -12.28 3.15
CA ARG A 134 -4.26 -12.53 2.92
C ARG A 134 -5.16 -11.53 3.64
N ASP A 135 -4.87 -11.22 4.91
CA ASP A 135 -5.60 -10.19 5.67
C ASP A 135 -5.58 -8.83 4.93
N LEU A 136 -4.43 -8.43 4.38
CA LEU A 136 -4.30 -7.22 3.55
C LEU A 136 -5.16 -7.29 2.27
N ALA A 137 -5.15 -8.43 1.57
CA ALA A 137 -5.94 -8.61 0.36
C ALA A 137 -7.44 -8.55 0.65
N ASP A 138 -7.90 -9.18 1.73
CA ASP A 138 -9.29 -9.15 2.18
C ASP A 138 -9.71 -7.70 2.54
N PHE A 139 -8.83 -6.94 3.19
CA PHE A 139 -9.08 -5.52 3.47
C PHE A 139 -9.18 -4.66 2.20
N ILE A 140 -8.30 -4.84 1.23
CA ILE A 140 -8.34 -4.10 -0.05
C ILE A 140 -9.64 -4.43 -0.81
N LEU A 141 -10.03 -5.71 -0.83
CA LEU A 141 -11.27 -6.13 -1.48
C LEU A 141 -12.52 -5.57 -0.82
N ASN A 142 -12.47 -5.27 0.48
CA ASN A 142 -13.59 -4.66 1.20
C ASN A 142 -13.96 -3.25 0.68
N TRP A 143 -13.10 -2.59 -0.11
CA TRP A 143 -13.46 -1.35 -0.79
C TRP A 143 -14.40 -1.52 -1.97
N GLU A 144 -14.61 -2.73 -2.50
CA GLU A 144 -15.45 -2.97 -3.70
C GLU A 144 -16.83 -2.31 -3.58
N ALA A 145 -17.49 -2.46 -2.43
CA ALA A 145 -18.82 -1.89 -2.19
C ALA A 145 -18.84 -0.35 -2.13
N THR A 146 -17.70 0.27 -1.84
CA THR A 146 -17.52 1.72 -1.73
C THR A 146 -16.61 2.27 -2.83
N ALA A 147 -16.28 1.46 -3.83
CA ALA A 147 -15.34 1.81 -4.86
C ALA A 147 -15.85 3.07 -5.53
N VAL A 148 -15.08 4.15 -5.42
CA VAL A 148 -15.43 5.37 -6.10
C VAL A 148 -15.33 5.11 -7.59
N GLY A 149 -16.10 5.84 -8.40
CA GLY A 149 -15.81 6.01 -9.82
C GLY A 149 -14.43 6.65 -9.91
N GLY A 150 -13.41 5.81 -9.76
CA GLY A 150 -12.06 6.22 -9.56
C GLY A 150 -11.73 6.99 -10.82
N GLY A 151 -11.40 8.26 -10.64
CA GLY A 151 -10.40 8.79 -11.52
C GLY A 151 -9.31 7.74 -11.53
N GLU A 152 -9.16 7.08 -12.67
CA GLU A 152 -7.83 6.75 -13.13
C GLU A 152 -6.96 8.00 -12.86
N ALA A 153 -5.65 7.84 -12.84
CA ALA A 153 -4.92 8.91 -13.49
C ALA A 153 -5.50 9.00 -14.92
N THR A 154 -6.57 9.79 -15.11
CA THR A 154 -6.78 10.55 -16.34
C THR A 154 -5.36 10.96 -16.67
N PRO A 155 -4.81 10.62 -17.85
CA PRO A 155 -3.48 11.06 -18.23
C PRO A 155 -3.42 12.49 -17.76
N THR A 156 -2.59 12.76 -16.74
CA THR A 156 -2.57 14.08 -16.09
C THR A 156 -2.54 15.01 -17.27
N GLU A 157 -3.57 15.86 -17.42
CA GLU A 157 -3.53 16.91 -18.42
C GLU A 157 -2.14 17.48 -18.23
N GLU A 158 -1.27 17.20 -19.21
CA GLU A 158 0.17 17.23 -19.00
C GLU A 158 0.40 18.62 -18.47
N VAL A 159 0.83 18.74 -17.20
CA VAL A 159 1.02 20.07 -16.63
C VAL A 159 2.12 20.63 -17.49
N VAL A 160 1.76 21.46 -18.47
CA VAL A 160 2.70 22.01 -19.42
C VAL A 160 3.50 23.01 -18.61
N ILE A 161 4.62 22.54 -18.10
CA ILE A 161 5.57 23.37 -17.37
C ILE A 161 6.17 24.29 -18.43
N ASP A 162 5.85 25.58 -18.38
CA ASP A 162 6.45 26.57 -19.27
C ASP A 162 7.95 26.63 -18.96
N PRO A 163 8.83 26.20 -19.87
CA PRO A 163 10.26 26.18 -19.63
C PRO A 163 10.86 27.60 -19.49
N ASN A 164 10.08 28.65 -19.77
CA ASN A 164 10.49 30.05 -19.64
C ASN A 164 9.92 30.74 -18.40
N ALA A 165 9.15 30.04 -17.56
CA ALA A 165 8.67 30.57 -16.29
C ALA A 165 9.84 30.76 -15.30
N ASP A 166 9.55 31.37 -14.15
CA ASP A 166 10.53 31.49 -13.09
C ASP A 166 11.01 30.10 -12.63
N PRO A 167 12.33 29.86 -12.41
CA PRO A 167 12.84 28.55 -12.03
C PRO A 167 12.19 27.98 -10.76
N VAL A 168 11.85 28.82 -9.77
CA VAL A 168 11.16 28.36 -8.55
C VAL A 168 9.73 27.92 -8.89
N GLU A 169 9.05 28.63 -9.79
CA GLU A 169 7.70 28.27 -10.27
C GLU A 169 7.72 26.94 -11.04
N ILE A 170 8.70 26.75 -11.91
CA ILE A 170 8.98 25.46 -12.56
C ILE A 170 9.16 24.37 -11.51
N GLY A 171 10.03 24.60 -10.51
CA GLY A 171 10.30 23.62 -9.47
C GLY A 171 9.09 23.26 -8.62
N MET A 172 8.24 24.22 -8.28
CA MET A 172 6.97 23.96 -7.59
C MET A 172 6.05 23.07 -8.42
N ALA A 173 5.93 23.36 -9.72
CA ALA A 173 5.12 22.56 -10.64
C ALA A 173 5.66 21.13 -10.77
N VAL A 174 6.99 20.98 -10.91
CA VAL A 174 7.66 19.66 -10.96
C VAL A 174 7.43 18.89 -9.66
N TYR A 175 7.59 19.53 -8.50
CA TYR A 175 7.41 18.91 -7.18
C TYR A 175 6.01 18.32 -7.01
N ALA A 176 4.99 19.06 -7.45
CA ALA A 176 3.60 18.63 -7.41
C ALA A 176 3.32 17.54 -8.46
N ALA A 177 3.73 17.75 -9.72
CA ALA A 177 3.42 16.87 -10.84
C ALA A 177 4.09 15.49 -10.73
N ASN A 178 5.26 15.41 -10.10
CA ASN A 178 6.03 14.17 -9.94
C ASN A 178 5.78 13.48 -8.59
N GLY A 179 4.79 13.94 -7.81
CA GLY A 179 4.38 13.27 -6.58
C GLY A 179 5.42 13.32 -5.45
N CYS A 180 6.37 14.26 -5.49
CA CYS A 180 7.43 14.39 -4.48
C CYS A 180 6.84 14.56 -3.07
N ALA A 181 5.77 15.35 -2.97
CA ALA A 181 5.02 15.58 -1.73
C ALA A 181 4.45 14.28 -1.12
N GLY A 182 4.14 13.28 -1.95
CA GLY A 182 3.60 12.00 -1.50
C GLY A 182 4.56 11.23 -0.58
N CYS A 183 5.87 11.36 -0.82
CA CYS A 183 6.89 10.73 0.01
C CYS A 183 7.52 11.71 1.00
N HIS A 184 7.81 12.93 0.57
CA HIS A 184 8.58 13.92 1.31
C HIS A 184 7.73 14.94 2.10
N GLY A 185 6.41 14.86 1.97
CA GLY A 185 5.46 15.80 2.57
C GLY A 185 5.35 17.11 1.80
N GLU A 186 4.35 17.92 2.17
CA GLU A 186 4.29 19.31 1.70
C GLU A 186 5.49 20.12 2.23
N PRO A 187 5.98 21.13 1.51
CA PRO A 187 7.07 21.99 1.96
C PRO A 187 6.78 22.58 3.35
N GLY A 188 7.61 22.25 4.35
CA GLY A 188 7.43 22.65 5.75
C GLY A 188 6.58 21.68 6.60
N GLY A 189 5.99 20.64 6.00
CA GLY A 189 5.39 19.49 6.67
C GLY A 189 6.41 18.43 7.04
N ALA A 190 5.99 17.36 7.72
CA ALA A 190 6.84 16.18 7.91
C ALA A 190 6.78 15.29 6.68
N GLY A 191 7.90 14.65 6.32
CA GLY A 191 7.88 13.56 5.35
C GLY A 191 7.03 12.40 5.83
N ILE A 192 6.60 11.54 4.90
CA ILE A 192 5.80 10.33 5.20
C ILE A 192 6.68 9.10 5.07
N ILE A 193 7.38 8.99 3.94
CA ILE A 193 8.30 7.89 3.60
C ILE A 193 9.73 8.41 3.51
N GLY A 194 9.91 9.51 2.77
CA GLY A 194 11.19 10.17 2.61
C GLY A 194 11.46 11.15 3.76
N PRO A 195 12.71 11.63 3.90
CA PRO A 195 13.02 12.68 4.85
C PRO A 195 12.23 13.94 4.51
N ASN A 196 11.91 14.73 5.53
CA ASN A 196 11.34 16.07 5.36
C ASN A 196 12.25 16.91 4.45
N LEU A 197 11.68 17.73 3.56
CA LEU A 197 12.42 18.67 2.70
C LEU A 197 12.36 20.14 3.16
N GLY A 198 11.53 20.49 4.15
CA GLY A 198 11.63 21.77 4.86
C GLY A 198 13.02 21.94 5.48
N GLY A 199 13.66 23.08 5.28
CA GLY A 199 15.06 23.34 5.69
C GLY A 199 16.15 22.63 4.91
N ILE A 200 15.84 22.00 3.77
CA ILE A 200 16.86 21.33 2.97
C ILE A 200 17.95 22.29 2.51
N ALA A 201 17.60 23.53 2.19
CA ALA A 201 18.56 24.56 1.80
C ALA A 201 19.67 24.76 2.85
N THR A 202 19.32 24.64 4.14
CA THR A 202 20.23 24.83 5.26
C THR A 202 21.10 23.60 5.54
N ARG A 203 20.52 22.38 5.50
CA ARG A 203 21.24 21.16 5.88
C ARG A 203 22.04 20.52 4.74
N ALA A 204 21.56 20.62 3.49
CA ALA A 204 22.09 19.90 2.33
C ALA A 204 23.61 20.06 2.15
N GLY A 205 24.13 21.27 2.36
CA GLY A 205 25.57 21.56 2.22
C GLY A 205 26.47 20.92 3.28
N THR A 206 25.90 20.18 4.24
CA THR A 206 26.65 19.50 5.31
C THR A 206 26.42 17.98 5.35
N GLU A 207 25.51 17.46 4.53
CA GLU A 207 25.18 16.03 4.50
C GLU A 207 26.34 15.18 3.96
N VAL A 208 26.99 15.66 2.89
CA VAL A 208 28.11 14.98 2.24
C VAL A 208 29.30 15.92 2.16
N ALA A 209 30.41 15.51 2.77
CA ALA A 209 31.63 16.30 2.78
C ALA A 209 32.13 16.58 1.35
N GLY A 210 32.23 17.87 0.99
CA GLY A 210 32.75 18.32 -0.30
C GLY A 210 31.68 18.62 -1.35
N LEU A 211 30.39 18.39 -1.07
CA LEU A 211 29.30 18.85 -1.92
C LEU A 211 28.70 20.15 -1.38
N SER A 212 28.39 21.09 -2.27
CA SER A 212 27.49 22.21 -1.97
C SER A 212 26.06 21.71 -1.78
N ALA A 213 25.19 22.56 -1.22
CA ALA A 213 23.77 22.25 -1.08
C ALA A 213 23.11 21.93 -2.43
N GLU A 214 23.45 22.69 -3.46
CA GLU A 214 22.95 22.49 -4.83
C GLU A 214 23.42 21.15 -5.42
N GLU A 215 24.71 20.84 -5.31
CA GLU A 215 25.28 19.57 -5.81
C GLU A 215 24.70 18.36 -5.07
N TYR A 216 24.51 18.47 -3.75
CA TYR A 216 23.87 17.43 -2.95
C TYR A 216 22.42 17.18 -3.39
N ILE A 217 21.63 18.25 -3.57
CA ILE A 217 20.23 18.12 -4.00
C ILE A 217 20.16 17.53 -5.41
N HIS A 218 21.01 18.00 -6.33
CA HIS A 218 21.11 17.44 -7.68
C HIS A 218 21.41 15.94 -7.64
N GLN A 219 22.46 15.52 -6.91
CA GLN A 219 22.81 14.10 -6.75
C GLN A 219 21.65 13.30 -6.14
N SER A 220 21.00 13.81 -5.10
CA SER A 220 19.88 13.13 -4.44
C SER A 220 18.70 12.89 -5.39
N ILE A 221 18.51 13.74 -6.41
CA ILE A 221 17.43 13.58 -7.40
C ILE A 221 17.84 12.60 -8.51
N VAL A 222 19.05 12.72 -9.07
CA VAL A 222 19.46 11.96 -10.25
C VAL A 222 20.11 10.61 -9.93
N ASP A 223 20.67 10.47 -8.72
CA ASP A 223 21.26 9.25 -8.18
C ASP A 223 20.92 9.11 -6.66
N PRO A 224 19.65 8.84 -6.32
CA PRO A 224 19.18 8.85 -4.92
C PRO A 224 19.85 7.82 -4.01
N ASN A 225 20.48 6.79 -4.58
CA ASN A 225 21.18 5.76 -3.81
C ASN A 225 22.66 6.11 -3.54
N ALA A 226 23.20 7.18 -4.14
CA ALA A 226 24.57 7.63 -3.88
C ALA A 226 24.78 8.04 -2.42
N PHE A 227 23.76 8.64 -1.81
CA PHE A 227 23.72 8.95 -0.39
C PHE A 227 22.31 8.74 0.15
N ILE A 228 22.19 7.83 1.11
CA ILE A 228 20.93 7.55 1.79
C ILE A 228 21.00 8.22 3.17
N VAL A 229 20.13 9.19 3.39
CA VAL A 229 20.03 9.91 4.68
C VAL A 229 19.78 8.89 5.80
N PRO A 230 20.44 9.00 6.97
CA PRO A 230 20.31 7.99 8.02
C PRO A 230 18.90 7.82 8.58
N GLU A 231 18.09 8.88 8.59
CA GLU A 231 16.79 8.92 9.28
C GLU A 231 15.66 9.40 8.36
N CYS A 232 14.59 8.62 8.35
CA CYS A 232 13.28 8.88 7.75
C CYS A 232 12.20 8.81 8.85
N PRO A 233 10.98 9.35 8.62
CA PRO A 233 9.91 9.37 9.62
C PRO A 233 9.55 8.01 10.23
N THR A 234 9.72 6.93 9.47
CA THR A 234 9.38 5.56 9.86
C THR A 234 10.58 4.73 10.34
N GLY A 235 11.77 5.33 10.47
CA GLY A 235 13.02 4.66 10.82
C GLY A 235 14.15 4.97 9.84
N PRO A 236 15.17 4.11 9.70
CA PRO A 236 16.24 4.33 8.75
C PRO A 236 15.71 4.41 7.31
N CYS A 237 16.19 5.38 6.53
CA CYS A 237 15.81 5.43 5.12
C CYS A 237 16.34 4.19 4.38
N SER A 238 15.51 3.62 3.51
CA SER A 238 15.86 2.43 2.74
C SER A 238 16.25 2.80 1.30
N PRO A 239 17.21 2.08 0.69
CA PRO A 239 17.56 2.25 -0.72
C PRO A 239 16.36 2.00 -1.63
N ASN A 240 16.40 2.56 -2.84
CA ASN A 240 15.43 2.33 -3.92
C ASN A 240 13.99 2.81 -3.64
N LEU A 241 13.75 3.57 -2.56
CA LEU A 241 12.45 4.19 -2.30
C LEU A 241 12.21 5.40 -3.21
N MET A 242 13.24 6.23 -3.40
CA MET A 242 13.18 7.35 -4.35
C MET A 242 13.43 6.84 -5.78
N PRO A 243 12.55 7.17 -6.75
CA PRO A 243 12.70 6.74 -8.14
C PRO A 243 14.06 7.12 -8.73
N GLN A 244 14.74 6.14 -9.34
CA GLN A 244 16.07 6.31 -9.95
C GLN A 244 16.01 6.89 -11.37
N THR A 245 14.83 7.28 -11.84
CA THR A 245 14.57 7.65 -13.23
C THR A 245 14.61 9.15 -13.48
N PHE A 246 14.58 9.99 -12.43
CA PHE A 246 14.43 11.44 -12.56
C PHE A 246 15.53 12.10 -13.41
N GLY A 247 16.77 11.59 -13.36
CA GLY A 247 17.85 12.08 -14.23
C GLY A 247 17.63 11.85 -15.74
N SER A 248 16.68 10.98 -16.10
CA SER A 248 16.30 10.70 -17.49
C SER A 248 14.89 11.17 -17.86
N THR A 249 14.03 11.38 -16.86
CA THR A 249 12.62 11.77 -17.09
C THR A 249 12.39 13.27 -16.97
N LEU A 250 13.18 14.00 -16.17
CA LEU A 250 13.09 15.44 -16.06
C LEU A 250 13.98 16.11 -17.11
N SER A 251 13.47 17.14 -17.77
CA SER A 251 14.28 18.03 -18.60
C SER A 251 15.25 18.84 -17.74
N GLU A 252 16.27 19.42 -18.38
CA GLU A 252 17.27 20.26 -17.69
C GLU A 252 16.62 21.47 -16.99
N ALA A 253 15.62 22.08 -17.62
CA ALA A 253 14.87 23.20 -17.05
C ALA A 253 14.05 22.76 -15.82
N GLU A 254 13.39 21.61 -15.88
CA GLU A 254 12.61 21.06 -14.77
C GLU A 254 13.50 20.65 -13.59
N LEU A 255 14.61 19.97 -13.87
CA LEU A 255 15.55 19.56 -12.83
C LEU A 255 16.17 20.78 -12.15
N ASN A 256 16.66 21.75 -12.93
CA ASN A 256 17.21 22.98 -12.37
C ASN A 256 16.15 23.76 -11.58
N GLY A 257 14.94 23.90 -12.12
CA GLY A 257 13.84 24.56 -11.42
C GLY A 257 13.51 23.89 -10.09
N LEU A 258 13.43 22.56 -10.07
CA LEU A 258 13.22 21.78 -8.85
C LEU A 258 14.32 22.02 -7.81
N ILE A 259 15.58 22.05 -8.22
CA ILE A 259 16.71 22.36 -7.33
C ILE A 259 16.58 23.77 -6.76
N GLN A 260 16.31 24.78 -7.61
CA GLN A 260 16.14 26.16 -7.17
C GLN A 260 14.97 26.31 -6.19
N TYR A 261 13.87 25.62 -6.44
CA TYR A 261 12.74 25.58 -5.53
C TYR A 261 13.12 24.97 -4.17
N LEU A 262 13.80 23.83 -4.14
CA LEU A 262 14.24 23.20 -2.90
C LEU A 262 15.22 24.08 -2.11
N LEU A 263 16.07 24.84 -2.80
CA LEU A 263 16.97 25.83 -2.19
C LEU A 263 16.23 27.03 -1.56
N THR A 264 14.92 27.20 -1.83
CA THR A 264 14.10 28.19 -1.12
C THR A 264 13.56 27.68 0.23
N LEU A 265 13.61 26.36 0.48
CA LEU A 265 13.06 25.74 1.68
C LEU A 265 14.05 25.78 2.85
N GLN A 266 13.84 26.74 3.76
CA GLN A 266 14.67 26.99 4.96
C GLN A 266 14.18 26.27 6.22
#